data_AF-A0A8H3UK35-F1
#
_entry.id   AF-A0A8H3UK35-F1
#
_cell.length_a   1.000
_cell.length_b   1.000
_cell.length_c   1.000
_cell.angle_alpha   90.00
_cell.angle_beta   90.00
_cell.angle_gamma   90.00
#
_symmetry.space_group_name_H-M   'P 1'
#
loop_
_entity.id
_entity.type
_entity.pdbx_description
1 polymer ?
#
loop_
_entity_poly.entity_id
_entity_poly.type
_entity_poly.pdbx_seq_one_letter_code
_entity_poly.pdbx_strand_id
1 'polypeptide(L)'
;MPLSWSMGKSPALGCWRSHANVWRKIINEDIATAIILEDDADWDVNVKEQMFLQSQAILSNPNLVTNDNSVENGKPYRDDWDIFFLGACGVSPHVNKTANVGPYLVVKDPFMEERRKLTPTFIDSLNHFGVHEEGERVLFRASGSVRGITTAPAIFAMFKTNSSRDSDIQTFKSSNKKVANADGHTPQIRESARVAMKDFYAHETPAEEYWEHSGL
;
A
#
# COMPACT_ATOMS: atom_id res chain seq x y z
N MET A 1 25.67 2.20 -8.97
CA MET A 1 24.69 2.50 -10.04
C MET A 1 25.42 2.89 -11.33
N PRO A 2 24.89 2.58 -12.53
CA PRO A 2 25.55 2.88 -13.81
C PRO A 2 25.57 4.38 -14.11
N LEU A 3 26.71 4.85 -14.62
CA LEU A 3 27.04 6.25 -14.91
C LEU A 3 26.21 6.93 -16.03
N SER A 4 25.29 6.23 -16.68
CA SER A 4 24.52 6.73 -17.83
C SER A 4 23.14 7.32 -17.49
N TRP A 5 22.74 7.32 -16.22
CA TRP A 5 21.50 7.97 -15.77
C TRP A 5 21.80 9.45 -15.48
N SER A 6 21.75 10.28 -16.53
CA SER A 6 21.98 11.73 -16.45
C SER A 6 21.05 12.42 -15.43
N MET A 7 21.62 13.37 -14.68
CA MET A 7 21.04 14.28 -13.69
C MET A 7 19.90 15.20 -14.22
N GLY A 8 18.83 14.63 -14.76
CA GLY A 8 17.70 15.40 -15.32
C GLY A 8 16.33 14.74 -15.17
N LYS A 9 16.22 13.66 -14.40
CA LYS A 9 14.99 12.88 -14.23
C LYS A 9 14.71 12.68 -12.75
N SER A 10 13.50 13.07 -12.31
CA SER A 10 13.05 12.95 -10.91
C SER A 10 13.22 11.51 -10.41
N PRO A 11 13.61 11.28 -9.14
CA PRO A 11 13.58 9.94 -8.51
C PRO A 11 12.26 9.19 -8.73
N ALA A 12 11.14 9.92 -8.78
CA ALA A 12 9.82 9.37 -9.11
C ALA A 12 9.77 8.67 -10.47
N LEU A 13 10.55 9.11 -11.46
CA LEU A 13 10.64 8.45 -12.77
C LEU A 13 11.40 7.12 -12.68
N GLY A 14 12.37 7.02 -11.76
CA GLY A 14 13.06 5.76 -11.45
C GLY A 14 12.07 4.73 -10.88
N CYS A 15 11.34 5.10 -9.83
CA CYS A 15 10.29 4.26 -9.24
C CYS A 15 9.26 3.83 -10.30
N TRP A 16 8.71 4.78 -11.05
CA TRP A 16 7.72 4.48 -12.09
C TRP A 16 8.26 3.52 -13.16
N ARG A 17 9.52 3.70 -13.59
CA ARG A 17 10.14 2.84 -14.61
C ARG A 17 10.34 1.41 -14.09
N SER A 18 10.69 1.25 -12.81
CA SER A 18 10.80 -0.07 -12.17
C SER A 18 9.46 -0.81 -12.18
N HIS A 19 8.37 -0.15 -11.76
CA HIS A 19 7.02 -0.73 -11.82
C HIS A 19 6.61 -1.10 -13.26
N ALA A 20 6.85 -0.21 -14.23
CA ALA A 20 6.53 -0.47 -15.64
C ALA A 20 7.28 -1.69 -16.21
N ASN A 21 8.53 -1.92 -15.80
CA ASN A 21 9.29 -3.11 -16.20
C ASN A 21 8.68 -4.39 -15.62
N VAL A 22 8.21 -4.36 -14.37
CA VAL A 22 7.53 -5.50 -13.73
C VAL A 22 6.18 -5.75 -14.41
N TRP A 23 5.39 -4.73 -14.70
CA TRP A 23 4.14 -4.88 -15.46
C TRP A 23 4.36 -5.51 -16.83
N ARG A 24 5.40 -5.07 -17.55
CA ARG A 24 5.78 -5.70 -18.82
C ARG A 24 6.09 -7.19 -18.66
N LYS A 25 6.76 -7.59 -17.56
CA LYS A 25 7.04 -9.00 -17.28
C LYS A 25 5.74 -9.78 -17.00
N ILE A 26 4.85 -9.24 -16.17
CA ILE A 26 3.54 -9.83 -15.86
C ILE A 26 2.76 -10.11 -17.15
N ILE A 27 2.70 -9.13 -18.06
CA ILE A 27 2.01 -9.26 -19.35
C ILE A 27 2.71 -10.28 -20.25
N ASN A 28 4.03 -10.21 -20.39
CA ASN A 28 4.78 -11.09 -21.29
C ASN A 28 4.78 -12.56 -20.86
N GLU A 29 4.64 -12.82 -19.56
CA GLU A 29 4.69 -14.17 -18.97
C GLU A 29 3.30 -14.69 -18.56
N ASP A 30 2.23 -13.97 -18.91
CA ASP A 30 0.85 -14.34 -18.59
C ASP A 30 0.64 -14.64 -17.09
N ILE A 31 1.24 -13.80 -16.24
CA ILE A 31 1.10 -13.92 -14.79
C ILE A 31 -0.29 -13.40 -14.39
N ALA A 32 -1.14 -14.30 -13.88
CA ALA A 32 -2.53 -13.98 -13.55
C ALA A 32 -2.68 -12.82 -12.54
N THR A 33 -1.83 -12.78 -11.51
CA THR A 33 -1.80 -11.70 -10.51
C THR A 33 -0.43 -11.67 -9.84
N ALA A 34 0.06 -10.48 -9.51
CA ALA A 34 1.29 -10.29 -8.75
C ALA A 34 1.14 -9.16 -7.73
N ILE A 35 1.80 -9.29 -6.58
CA ILE A 35 2.01 -8.19 -5.64
C ILE A 35 3.40 -7.58 -5.91
N ILE A 36 3.45 -6.25 -6.00
CA ILE A 36 4.69 -5.49 -6.22
C ILE A 36 4.88 -4.61 -4.98
N LEU A 37 5.97 -4.81 -4.26
CA LEU A 37 6.32 -4.05 -3.06
C LEU A 37 7.64 -3.32 -3.30
N GLU A 38 7.72 -2.08 -2.83
CA GLU A 38 9.01 -1.38 -2.68
C GLU A 38 9.78 -2.04 -1.52
N ASP A 39 11.11 -1.98 -1.56
CA ASP A 39 11.97 -2.65 -0.57
C ASP A 39 11.83 -2.04 0.84
N ASP A 40 11.43 -0.77 0.89
CA ASP A 40 11.09 -0.02 2.10
C ASP A 40 9.61 -0.16 2.52
N ALA A 41 8.85 -1.11 1.94
CA ALA A 41 7.50 -1.40 2.39
C ALA A 41 7.46 -2.07 3.78
N ASP A 42 6.42 -1.74 4.52
CA ASP A 42 6.02 -2.30 5.81
C ASP A 42 4.50 -2.38 5.90
N TRP A 43 4.02 -3.20 6.83
CA TRP A 43 2.60 -3.49 7.02
C TRP A 43 2.33 -3.84 8.47
N ASP A 44 1.05 -3.87 8.84
CA ASP A 44 0.64 -4.28 10.18
C ASP A 44 0.84 -5.80 10.39
N VAL A 45 1.19 -6.25 11.60
CA VAL A 45 1.25 -7.70 11.92
C VAL A 45 -0.06 -8.43 11.58
N ASN A 46 -1.19 -7.71 11.58
CA ASN A 46 -2.51 -8.20 11.22
C ASN A 46 -2.87 -8.03 9.72
N VAL A 47 -1.87 -7.89 8.83
CA VAL A 47 -2.11 -7.63 7.39
C VAL A 47 -2.99 -8.68 6.73
N LYS A 48 -2.96 -9.95 7.19
CA LYS A 48 -3.79 -11.02 6.65
C LYS A 48 -5.27 -10.75 6.91
N GLU A 49 -5.60 -10.39 8.14
CA GLU A 49 -6.95 -10.00 8.57
C GLU A 49 -7.40 -8.73 7.85
N GLN A 50 -6.53 -7.71 7.74
CA GLN A 50 -6.84 -6.48 7.02
C GLN A 50 -7.16 -6.75 5.53
N MET A 51 -6.37 -7.58 4.87
CA MET A 51 -6.59 -7.98 3.48
C MET A 51 -7.86 -8.84 3.32
N PHE A 52 -8.14 -9.73 4.27
CA PHE A 52 -9.40 -10.47 4.30
C PHE A 52 -10.62 -9.54 4.40
N LEU A 53 -10.57 -8.52 5.25
CA LEU A 53 -11.65 -7.52 5.38
C LEU A 53 -11.88 -6.77 4.06
N GLN A 54 -10.82 -6.40 3.33
CA GLN A 54 -10.95 -5.78 2.01
C GLN A 54 -11.59 -6.74 0.99
N SER A 55 -11.17 -8.01 0.98
CA SER A 55 -11.75 -9.06 0.14
C SER A 55 -13.26 -9.19 0.36
N GLN A 56 -13.70 -9.28 1.62
CA GLN A 56 -15.12 -9.38 1.95
C GLN A 56 -15.92 -8.14 1.51
N ALA A 57 -15.35 -6.95 1.68
CA ALA A 57 -15.98 -5.70 1.25
C ALA A 57 -16.18 -5.67 -0.28
N ILE A 58 -15.16 -6.07 -1.05
CA ILE A 58 -15.19 -6.14 -2.51
C ILE A 58 -16.25 -7.14 -2.99
N LEU A 59 -16.25 -8.35 -2.42
CA LEU A 59 -17.19 -9.41 -2.80
C LEU A 59 -18.64 -9.04 -2.50
N SER A 60 -18.88 -8.33 -1.40
CA SER A 60 -20.22 -7.88 -1.02
C SER A 60 -20.72 -6.71 -1.86
N ASN A 61 -19.85 -6.07 -2.64
CA ASN A 61 -20.15 -4.86 -3.42
C ASN A 61 -19.54 -4.95 -4.83
N PRO A 62 -20.09 -5.82 -5.71
CA PRO A 62 -19.50 -6.14 -7.00
C PRO A 62 -19.39 -4.93 -7.96
N ASN A 63 -20.15 -3.87 -7.70
CA ASN A 63 -20.22 -2.66 -8.54
C ASN A 63 -19.17 -1.60 -8.20
N LEU A 64 -18.18 -1.90 -7.33
CA LEU A 64 -17.14 -0.95 -6.95
C LEU A 64 -16.29 -0.51 -8.16
N VAL A 65 -15.90 -1.47 -9.01
CA VAL A 65 -14.99 -1.21 -10.14
C VAL A 65 -15.76 -1.13 -11.45
N THR A 66 -16.49 -2.19 -11.77
CA THR A 66 -17.31 -2.32 -12.98
C THR A 66 -18.71 -2.80 -12.62
N ASN A 67 -19.72 -2.44 -13.41
CA ASN A 67 -21.09 -2.97 -13.27
C ASN A 67 -21.27 -4.23 -14.16
N ASP A 68 -20.20 -4.99 -14.37
CA ASP A 68 -20.21 -6.14 -15.28
C ASP A 68 -20.64 -7.40 -14.50
N ASN A 69 -21.83 -7.90 -14.83
CA ASN A 69 -22.40 -9.11 -14.22
C ASN A 69 -21.70 -10.40 -14.65
N SER A 70 -20.79 -10.35 -15.63
CA SER A 70 -19.98 -11.50 -16.08
C SER A 70 -18.75 -11.75 -15.21
N VAL A 71 -18.41 -10.82 -14.31
CA VAL A 71 -17.26 -10.94 -13.41
C VAL A 71 -17.51 -12.08 -12.43
N GLU A 72 -16.58 -13.04 -12.39
CA GLU A 72 -16.69 -14.24 -11.57
C GLU A 72 -16.52 -13.91 -10.08
N ASN A 73 -17.51 -14.24 -9.27
CA ASN A 73 -17.47 -14.04 -7.81
C ASN A 73 -16.65 -15.10 -7.04
N GLY A 74 -15.91 -15.96 -7.74
CA GLY A 74 -15.10 -17.04 -7.14
C GLY A 74 -13.72 -16.60 -6.65
N LYS A 75 -13.24 -15.42 -7.08
CA LYS A 75 -11.91 -14.91 -6.71
C LYS A 75 -12.02 -13.98 -5.48
N PRO A 76 -11.17 -14.13 -4.45
CA PRO A 76 -11.32 -13.42 -3.18
C PRO A 76 -11.29 -11.89 -3.33
N TYR A 77 -10.61 -11.36 -4.33
CA TYR A 77 -10.54 -9.92 -4.59
C TYR A 77 -11.26 -9.50 -5.88
N ARG A 78 -12.05 -10.38 -6.51
CA ARG A 78 -12.49 -10.25 -7.91
C ARG A 78 -11.30 -10.07 -8.87
N ASP A 79 -11.59 -9.90 -10.16
CA ASP A 79 -10.60 -9.73 -11.23
C ASP A 79 -11.01 -8.64 -12.25
N ASP A 80 -11.95 -7.77 -11.89
CA ASP A 80 -12.41 -6.67 -12.74
C ASP A 80 -11.63 -5.35 -12.54
N TRP A 81 -10.63 -5.37 -11.65
CA TRP A 81 -9.60 -4.34 -11.51
C TRP A 81 -8.33 -4.72 -12.27
N ASP A 82 -7.61 -3.71 -12.75
CA ASP A 82 -6.29 -3.85 -13.37
C ASP A 82 -5.17 -3.66 -12.33
N ILE A 83 -5.38 -2.79 -11.33
CA ILE A 83 -4.43 -2.53 -10.25
C ILE A 83 -5.17 -2.38 -8.91
N PHE A 84 -4.71 -3.08 -7.88
CA PHE A 84 -5.10 -2.83 -6.49
C PHE A 84 -3.95 -2.14 -5.76
N PHE A 85 -4.10 -0.83 -5.52
CA PHE A 85 -3.17 -0.03 -4.74
C PHE A 85 -3.36 -0.26 -3.24
N LEU A 86 -2.43 -0.98 -2.63
CA LEU A 86 -2.42 -1.26 -1.20
C LEU A 86 -1.62 -0.24 -0.37
N GLY A 87 -0.86 0.63 -1.05
CA GLY A 87 0.12 1.56 -0.45
C GLY A 87 0.38 2.86 -1.22
N ALA A 88 -0.65 3.53 -1.77
CA ALA A 88 -0.42 4.64 -2.71
C ALA A 88 -0.30 6.04 -2.08
N CYS A 89 0.65 6.82 -2.62
CA CYS A 89 0.79 8.25 -2.31
C CYS A 89 -0.04 9.08 -3.32
N GLY A 90 -1.28 9.42 -2.95
CA GLY A 90 -2.07 10.42 -3.67
C GLY A 90 -2.92 9.89 -4.83
N VAL A 91 -3.76 8.89 -4.57
CA VAL A 91 -4.80 8.45 -5.52
C VAL A 91 -6.08 9.23 -5.26
N SER A 92 -6.64 9.83 -6.31
CA SER A 92 -7.94 10.51 -6.23
C SER A 92 -9.07 9.54 -6.58
N PRO A 93 -10.26 9.68 -5.98
CA PRO A 93 -11.41 8.87 -6.37
C PRO A 93 -11.83 9.17 -7.80
N HIS A 94 -12.28 8.14 -8.51
CA HIS A 94 -13.02 8.29 -9.74
C HIS A 94 -14.28 9.11 -9.46
N VAL A 95 -14.62 10.08 -10.30
CA VAL A 95 -15.84 10.90 -10.16
C VAL A 95 -16.77 10.57 -11.31
N ASN A 96 -18.06 10.36 -11.04
CA ASN A 96 -19.07 10.16 -12.09
C ASN A 96 -19.92 11.43 -12.24
N LYS A 97 -20.74 11.53 -13.31
CA LYS A 97 -21.52 12.75 -13.60
C LYS A 97 -22.53 13.13 -12.50
N THR A 98 -22.87 12.21 -11.61
CA THR A 98 -23.98 12.34 -10.65
C THR A 98 -23.54 12.43 -9.19
N ALA A 99 -22.25 12.25 -8.90
CA ALA A 99 -21.73 12.24 -7.54
C ALA A 99 -20.38 12.98 -7.45
N ASN A 100 -20.17 13.70 -6.35
CA ASN A 100 -18.92 14.43 -6.08
C ASN A 100 -17.74 13.49 -5.81
N VAL A 101 -18.01 12.26 -5.39
CA VAL A 101 -17.07 11.16 -5.22
C VAL A 101 -17.69 9.91 -5.83
N GLY A 102 -16.91 9.08 -6.52
CA GLY A 102 -17.38 7.84 -7.12
C GLY A 102 -17.77 6.79 -6.08
N PRO A 103 -18.13 5.56 -6.52
CA PRO A 103 -18.46 4.50 -5.59
C PRO A 103 -17.28 4.23 -4.64
N TYR A 104 -17.59 4.17 -3.36
CA TYR A 104 -16.67 3.81 -2.29
C TYR A 104 -17.41 2.96 -1.26
N LEU A 105 -16.63 2.19 -0.51
CA LEU A 105 -17.08 1.35 0.58
C LEU A 105 -16.37 1.81 1.85
N VAL A 106 -17.09 1.78 2.97
CA VAL A 106 -16.47 1.90 4.29
C VAL A 106 -16.22 0.50 4.82
N VAL A 107 -14.97 0.21 5.14
CA VAL A 107 -14.51 -1.08 5.64
C VAL A 107 -14.08 -0.90 7.09
N LYS A 108 -14.75 -1.60 7.99
CA LYS A 108 -14.37 -1.64 9.41
C LYS A 108 -13.10 -2.48 9.56
N ASP A 109 -12.03 -1.85 10.03
CA ASP A 109 -10.74 -2.45 10.30
C ASP A 109 -10.30 -2.12 11.74
N PRO A 110 -10.49 -3.04 12.70
CA PRO A 110 -10.09 -2.83 14.09
C PRO A 110 -8.57 -2.79 14.31
N PHE A 111 -7.77 -3.16 13.29
CA PHE A 111 -6.31 -3.14 13.32
C PHE A 111 -5.73 -1.86 12.73
N MET A 112 -6.57 -1.00 12.17
CA MET A 112 -6.14 0.31 11.70
C MET A 112 -5.63 1.17 12.88
N GLU A 113 -4.63 2.00 12.61
CA GLU A 113 -4.10 2.94 13.60
C GLU A 113 -5.13 4.02 13.98
N GLU A 114 -5.05 4.48 15.23
CA GLU A 114 -5.92 5.52 15.79
C GLU A 114 -5.89 6.78 14.92
N ARG A 115 -7.07 7.36 14.65
CA ARG A 115 -7.25 8.52 13.79
C ARG A 115 -6.33 9.68 14.15
N ARG A 116 -6.14 9.95 15.45
CA ARG A 116 -5.28 11.03 15.96
C ARG A 116 -3.80 10.86 15.63
N LYS A 117 -3.36 9.64 15.29
CA LYS A 117 -1.99 9.34 14.90
C LYS A 117 -1.81 9.36 13.38
N LEU A 118 -2.89 9.28 12.59
CA LEU A 118 -2.80 9.34 11.13
C LEU A 118 -2.19 10.66 10.64
N THR A 119 -1.58 10.61 9.45
CA THR A 119 -1.12 11.83 8.78
C THR A 119 -2.31 12.72 8.38
N PRO A 120 -2.13 14.05 8.27
CA PRO A 120 -3.17 14.95 7.76
C PRO A 120 -3.75 14.48 6.41
N THR A 121 -2.90 13.96 5.51
CA THR A 121 -3.34 13.42 4.21
C THR A 121 -4.38 12.30 4.35
N PHE A 122 -4.20 11.38 5.29
CA PHE A 122 -5.17 10.30 5.51
C PHE A 122 -6.42 10.78 6.24
N ILE A 123 -6.29 11.72 7.16
CA ILE A 123 -7.43 12.37 7.82
C ILE A 123 -8.29 13.13 6.80
N ASP A 124 -7.65 13.89 5.91
CA ASP A 124 -8.32 14.64 4.84
C ASP A 124 -9.01 13.70 3.85
N SER A 125 -8.37 12.57 3.52
CA SER A 125 -8.99 11.52 2.70
C SER A 125 -10.24 10.97 3.37
N LEU A 126 -10.16 10.56 4.64
CA LEU A 126 -11.34 10.07 5.38
C LEU A 126 -12.45 11.11 5.46
N ASN A 127 -12.11 12.36 5.77
CA ASN A 127 -13.05 13.48 5.80
C ASN A 127 -13.72 13.71 4.44
N HIS A 128 -12.97 13.56 3.34
CA HIS A 128 -13.50 13.71 1.97
C HIS A 128 -14.62 12.72 1.67
N PHE A 129 -14.58 11.51 2.25
CA PHE A 129 -15.63 10.49 2.13
C PHE A 129 -16.66 10.52 3.28
N GLY A 130 -16.57 11.50 4.18
CA GLY A 130 -17.47 11.61 5.35
C GLY A 130 -17.24 10.53 6.42
N VAL A 131 -16.04 9.94 6.46
CA VAL A 131 -15.67 8.89 7.42
C VAL A 131 -14.96 9.50 8.63
N HIS A 132 -15.60 9.34 9.78
CA HIS A 132 -15.19 9.99 11.03
C HIS A 132 -14.97 9.00 12.19
N GLU A 133 -15.45 7.77 12.08
CA GLU A 133 -15.26 6.76 13.13
C GLU A 133 -13.83 6.23 13.16
N GLU A 134 -13.43 5.70 14.31
CA GLU A 134 -12.17 4.99 14.49
C GLU A 134 -12.24 3.61 13.83
N GLY A 135 -11.09 3.12 13.34
CA GLY A 135 -11.03 1.78 12.76
C GLY A 135 -11.84 1.64 11.47
N GLU A 136 -11.93 2.69 10.65
CA GLU A 136 -12.60 2.65 9.35
C GLU A 136 -11.66 3.07 8.22
N ARG A 137 -11.61 2.24 7.18
CA ARG A 137 -10.96 2.54 5.90
C ARG A 137 -12.01 2.82 4.84
N VAL A 138 -11.65 3.62 3.84
CA VAL A 138 -12.41 3.74 2.61
C VAL A 138 -11.74 2.92 1.51
N LEU A 139 -12.51 2.07 0.85
CA LEU A 139 -12.10 1.36 -0.36
C LEU A 139 -12.84 1.98 -1.54
N PHE A 140 -12.12 2.51 -2.52
CA PHE A 140 -12.72 3.25 -3.63
C PHE A 140 -12.03 2.98 -4.95
N ARG A 141 -12.76 3.22 -6.04
CA ARG A 141 -12.21 3.19 -7.38
C ARG A 141 -11.35 4.42 -7.63
N ALA A 142 -10.11 4.20 -8.06
CA ALA A 142 -9.17 5.25 -8.45
C ALA A 142 -9.59 5.94 -9.76
N SER A 143 -9.34 7.23 -9.87
CA SER A 143 -9.42 7.94 -11.15
C SER A 143 -8.26 7.55 -12.07
N GLY A 144 -8.50 7.60 -13.39
CA GLY A 144 -7.48 7.32 -14.40
C GLY A 144 -7.96 6.37 -15.49
N SER A 145 -7.07 6.09 -16.45
CA SER A 145 -7.35 5.21 -17.60
C SER A 145 -7.31 3.73 -17.27
N VAL A 146 -6.68 3.36 -16.16
CA VAL A 146 -6.56 1.99 -15.66
C VAL A 146 -7.60 1.78 -14.56
N ARG A 147 -8.24 0.62 -14.52
CA ARG A 147 -9.25 0.29 -13.49
C ARG A 147 -8.55 0.01 -12.16
N GLY A 148 -8.23 1.07 -11.44
CA GLY A 148 -7.60 0.98 -10.13
C GLY A 148 -8.62 0.90 -9.01
N ILE A 149 -8.35 0.10 -7.98
CA ILE A 149 -8.95 0.23 -6.65
C ILE A 149 -7.87 0.56 -5.63
N THR A 150 -8.25 1.27 -4.57
CA THR A 150 -7.33 1.65 -3.50
C THR A 150 -8.06 1.76 -2.17
N THR A 151 -7.30 1.63 -1.09
CA THR A 151 -7.77 1.88 0.27
C THR A 151 -7.14 3.15 0.86
N ALA A 152 -7.87 3.87 1.69
CA ALA A 152 -7.34 4.94 2.54
C ALA A 152 -7.92 4.85 3.98
N PRO A 153 -7.08 4.84 5.04
CA PRO A 153 -5.63 4.80 5.01
C PRO A 153 -5.09 3.55 4.32
N ALA A 154 -3.81 3.60 3.95
CA ALA A 154 -3.13 2.50 3.27
C ALA A 154 -2.87 1.31 4.20
N ILE A 155 -2.92 0.08 3.67
CA ILE A 155 -2.63 -1.16 4.42
C ILE A 155 -1.12 -1.40 4.46
N PHE A 156 -0.46 -1.15 3.34
CA PHE A 156 0.99 -1.14 3.22
C PHE A 156 1.47 0.29 3.25
N ALA A 157 2.62 0.52 3.85
CA ALA A 157 3.20 1.83 3.92
C ALA A 157 4.73 1.75 3.87
N MET A 158 5.37 2.90 3.83
CA MET A 158 6.83 2.99 3.83
C MET A 158 7.35 2.91 5.27
N PHE A 159 8.52 2.32 5.48
CA PHE A 159 9.26 2.32 6.73
C PHE A 159 10.76 2.16 6.48
N LYS A 160 11.57 2.49 7.46
CA LYS A 160 13.03 2.35 7.38
C LYS A 160 13.65 1.86 8.67
N THR A 161 14.66 1.01 8.55
CA THR A 161 15.51 0.66 9.68
C THR A 161 16.59 1.73 9.85
N ASN A 162 16.85 2.19 11.08
CA ASN A 162 18.02 3.05 11.38
C ASN A 162 19.37 2.29 11.25
N SER A 163 19.44 1.29 10.37
CA SER A 163 20.61 0.47 10.11
C SER A 163 21.65 1.29 9.36
N SER A 164 22.91 1.25 9.81
CA SER A 164 24.03 1.89 9.10
C SER A 164 24.25 1.37 7.68
N ARG A 165 23.64 0.23 7.31
CA ARG A 165 23.70 -0.37 5.97
C ARG A 165 22.61 0.15 5.02
N ASP A 166 21.69 0.96 5.53
CA ASP A 166 20.63 1.53 4.74
C ASP A 166 21.18 2.65 3.83
N SER A 167 21.08 2.45 2.51
CA SER A 167 21.63 3.35 1.50
C SER A 167 21.04 4.76 1.56
N ASP A 168 19.83 4.90 2.09
CA ASP A 168 19.13 6.18 2.18
C ASP A 168 19.57 6.99 3.41
N ILE A 169 20.33 6.40 4.35
CA ILE A 169 20.89 7.12 5.52
C ILE A 169 22.18 7.87 5.15
N GLN A 170 22.97 7.32 4.23
CA GLN A 170 24.35 7.78 4.06
C GLN A 170 24.50 9.05 3.20
N THR A 171 23.47 9.44 2.45
CA THR A 171 23.63 10.46 1.38
C THR A 171 22.94 11.81 1.64
N PHE A 172 22.06 11.94 2.63
CA PHE A 172 21.29 13.18 2.85
C PHE A 172 21.53 13.84 4.21
N LYS A 173 22.74 14.37 4.41
CA LYS A 173 22.99 15.43 5.42
C LYS A 173 22.56 16.79 4.86
N SER A 174 21.26 17.04 4.74
CA SER A 174 20.76 18.42 4.56
C SER A 174 19.57 18.68 5.48
N SER A 175 19.71 19.69 6.34
CA SER A 175 18.87 20.01 7.48
C SER A 175 17.44 20.47 7.17
N ASN A 176 16.91 20.31 5.94
CA ASN A 176 15.60 20.86 5.56
C ASN A 176 14.86 20.11 4.44
N LYS A 177 15.12 18.82 4.23
CA LYS A 177 14.27 17.97 3.37
C LYS A 177 13.68 16.86 4.21
N LYS A 178 12.35 16.71 4.18
CA LYS A 178 11.68 15.47 4.60
C LYS A 178 12.34 14.34 3.84
N VAL A 179 13.22 13.59 4.51
CA VAL A 179 13.88 12.43 3.95
C VAL A 179 12.78 11.37 3.76
N ALA A 180 12.70 10.78 2.58
CA ALA A 180 11.68 9.77 2.26
C ALA A 180 11.90 8.55 3.16
N ASN A 181 11.04 8.39 4.18
CA ASN A 181 10.91 7.25 5.12
C ASN A 181 10.31 7.64 6.50
N ALA A 182 10.09 8.94 6.77
CA ALA A 182 9.50 9.43 8.02
C ALA A 182 10.18 8.93 9.32
N ASP A 183 11.50 8.73 9.30
CA ASP A 183 12.31 8.29 10.46
C ASP A 183 11.81 6.99 11.12
N GLY A 184 11.18 6.11 10.34
CA GLY A 184 10.65 4.85 10.87
C GLY A 184 9.39 5.03 11.73
N HIS A 185 8.68 6.15 11.59
CA HIS A 185 7.32 6.28 12.12
C HIS A 185 6.35 6.33 10.96
N THR A 186 5.52 5.30 10.85
CA THR A 186 4.53 5.19 9.79
C THR A 186 3.15 5.38 10.38
N PRO A 187 2.59 6.61 10.35
CA PRO A 187 1.48 6.96 11.23
C PRO A 187 0.15 6.25 10.90
N GLN A 188 0.12 5.43 9.86
CA GLN A 188 -1.02 4.63 9.42
C GLN A 188 -0.93 3.13 9.74
N ILE A 189 0.20 2.65 10.28
CA ILE A 189 0.38 1.27 10.75
C ILE A 189 0.38 1.28 12.27
N ARG A 190 -0.41 0.40 12.89
CA ARG A 190 -0.55 0.32 14.34
C ARG A 190 0.57 -0.52 14.95
N GLU A 191 0.85 -1.68 14.37
CA GLU A 191 1.87 -2.63 14.82
C GLU A 191 2.71 -3.09 13.63
N SER A 192 3.91 -2.52 13.46
CA SER A 192 4.81 -2.86 12.35
C SER A 192 5.25 -4.33 12.38
N ALA A 193 4.99 -5.05 11.29
CA ALA A 193 5.46 -6.42 11.11
C ALA A 193 6.98 -6.52 11.14
N ARG A 194 7.68 -5.53 10.56
CA ARG A 194 9.14 -5.51 10.55
C ARG A 194 9.74 -5.21 11.94
N VAL A 195 9.10 -4.37 12.75
CA VAL A 195 9.50 -4.16 14.16
C VAL A 195 9.25 -5.42 14.97
N ALA A 196 8.06 -6.03 14.83
CA ALA A 196 7.74 -7.29 15.50
C ALA A 196 8.76 -8.39 15.15
N MET A 197 9.16 -8.50 13.88
CA MET A 197 10.25 -9.38 13.46
C MET A 197 11.58 -9.02 14.14
N LYS A 198 12.00 -7.75 14.12
CA LYS A 198 13.25 -7.33 14.77
C LYS A 198 13.27 -7.64 16.27
N ASP A 199 12.15 -7.45 16.96
CA ASP A 199 12.05 -7.65 18.40
C ASP A 199 11.92 -9.14 18.76
N PHE A 200 11.26 -9.94 17.91
CA PHE A 200 11.15 -11.38 18.07
C PHE A 200 12.50 -12.08 17.79
N TYR A 201 13.19 -11.67 16.74
CA TYR A 201 14.51 -12.15 16.37
C TYR A 201 15.55 -11.18 16.95
N ALA A 202 15.82 -11.32 18.25
CA ALA A 202 16.95 -10.65 18.91
C ALA A 202 18.23 -10.83 18.07
N HIS A 203 19.19 -9.91 18.24
CA HIS A 203 20.44 -9.77 17.46
C HIS A 203 21.28 -11.04 17.18
N GLU A 204 20.95 -12.16 17.81
CA GLU A 204 21.68 -13.42 17.78
C GLU A 204 21.06 -14.49 16.88
N THR A 205 19.84 -14.32 16.34
CA THR A 205 19.24 -15.32 15.42
C THR A 205 19.73 -15.09 13.99
N PRO A 206 20.49 -16.02 13.38
CA PRO A 206 20.90 -15.94 11.98
C PRO A 206 19.68 -15.89 11.05
N ALA A 207 19.81 -15.17 9.92
CA ALA A 207 18.72 -15.04 8.96
C ALA A 207 18.27 -16.39 8.35
N GLU A 208 19.13 -17.41 8.38
CA GLU A 208 18.78 -18.75 7.93
C GLU A 208 17.82 -19.47 8.90
N GLU A 209 17.91 -19.23 10.21
CA GLU A 209 17.05 -19.85 11.25
C GLU A 209 15.62 -19.26 11.27
N TYR A 210 15.42 -18.09 10.66
CA TYR A 210 14.10 -17.47 10.48
C TYR A 210 13.11 -18.40 9.79
N TRP A 211 13.55 -19.06 8.70
CA TRP A 211 12.67 -19.88 7.87
C TRP A 211 12.32 -21.20 8.57
N GLU A 212 13.26 -21.80 9.31
CA GLU A 212 13.08 -23.08 10.00
C GLU A 212 12.05 -23.02 11.15
N HIS A 213 11.89 -21.87 11.80
CA HIS A 213 10.96 -21.69 12.92
C HIS A 213 9.63 -21.02 12.55
N SER A 214 9.46 -20.60 11.30
CA SER A 214 8.26 -19.88 10.85
C SER A 214 7.01 -20.74 10.68
N GLY A 215 7.14 -22.07 10.84
CA GLY A 215 6.01 -23.02 10.69
C GLY A 215 5.42 -23.05 9.27
N LEU A 216 6.18 -22.56 8.28
CA LEU A 216 5.90 -22.68 6.85
C LEU A 216 6.58 -23.90 6.24
#